data_AF-A0A6P0Z6M6-F1
#
_entry.id   AF-A0A6P0Z6M6-F1
#
_cell.length_a   1.000
_cell.length_b   1.000
_cell.length_c   1.000
_cell.angle_alpha   90.00
_cell.angle_beta   90.00
_cell.angle_gamma   90.00
#
_symmetry.space_group_name_H-M   'P 1'
#
loop_
_entity.id
_entity.type
_entity.pdbx_description
1 polymer ?
#
loop_
_entity_poly.entity_id
_entity_poly.type
_entity_poly.pdbx_seq_one_letter_code
_entity_poly.pdbx_strand_id
1 'polypeptide(L)'
;EGKDWLMAVAPPNSSEQPNLEEMKAFRIPGNCFIKLEMGTWHAGPYFEHEFVDFYNLELSDTNVVDHFTHDFLESSQLEFEMI
;
A
#
# COMPACT_ATOMS: atom_id res chain seq x y z
N GLU A 1 -7.47 4.23 21.54
CA GLU A 1 -6.25 4.05 20.73
C GLU A 1 -6.67 3.88 19.27
N GLY A 2 -5.77 4.12 18.31
CA GLY A 2 -6.11 3.89 16.90
C GLY A 2 -6.30 2.40 16.61
N LYS A 3 -6.98 2.11 15.51
CA LYS A 3 -7.26 0.73 15.04
C LYS A 3 -6.09 0.22 14.21
N ASP A 4 -5.80 -1.08 14.30
CA ASP A 4 -4.80 -1.71 13.45
C ASP A 4 -5.28 -1.85 12.00
N TRP A 5 -4.33 -1.95 11.10
CA TRP A 5 -4.57 -2.02 9.66
C TRP A 5 -3.43 -2.78 8.97
N LEU A 6 -3.63 -3.10 7.70
CA LEU A 6 -2.76 -3.93 6.89
C LEU A 6 -2.31 -3.15 5.65
N MET A 7 -1.08 -3.42 5.22
CA MET A 7 -0.53 -2.87 3.98
C MET A 7 0.44 -3.86 3.35
N ALA A 8 0.33 -4.02 2.04
CA ALA A 8 1.36 -4.66 1.23
C ALA A 8 2.27 -3.58 0.64
N VAL A 9 3.58 -3.82 0.64
CA VAL A 9 4.58 -2.92 0.04
C VAL A 9 5.59 -3.71 -0.79
N ALA A 10 6.20 -3.06 -1.77
CA ALA A 10 7.39 -3.53 -2.46
C ALA A 10 8.40 -2.39 -2.69
N PRO A 11 9.71 -2.69 -2.74
CA PRO A 11 10.72 -1.68 -3.02
C PRO A 11 10.50 -0.98 -4.37
N PRO A 12 10.92 0.29 -4.50
CA PRO A 12 10.94 0.97 -5.79
C PRO A 12 11.78 0.19 -6.79
N ASN A 13 11.36 0.22 -8.06
CA ASN A 13 12.10 -0.36 -9.16
C ASN A 13 11.85 0.46 -10.44
N SER A 14 12.58 0.14 -11.52
CA SER A 14 12.48 0.84 -12.81
C SER A 14 11.43 0.27 -13.76
N SER A 15 10.62 -0.68 -13.30
CA SER A 15 9.59 -1.37 -14.07
C SER A 15 8.22 -0.73 -13.86
N GLU A 16 7.29 -1.07 -14.73
CA GLU A 16 5.86 -0.71 -14.66
C GLU A 16 5.05 -1.66 -13.76
N GLN A 17 5.73 -2.43 -12.90
CA GLN A 17 5.08 -3.34 -11.95
C GLN A 17 5.97 -3.60 -10.72
N PRO A 18 5.38 -3.90 -9.54
CA PRO A 18 6.17 -4.29 -8.38
C PRO A 18 6.84 -5.65 -8.59
N ASN A 19 8.00 -5.84 -7.93
CA ASN A 19 8.65 -7.14 -7.90
C ASN A 19 7.93 -8.06 -6.90
N LEU A 20 7.28 -9.10 -7.41
CA LEU A 20 6.51 -10.06 -6.63
C LEU A 20 7.34 -10.75 -5.53
N GLU A 21 8.60 -11.06 -5.81
CA GLU A 21 9.47 -11.77 -4.85
C GLU A 21 9.91 -10.88 -3.68
N GLU A 22 9.81 -9.56 -3.83
CA GLU A 22 10.19 -8.57 -2.82
C GLU A 22 8.98 -7.94 -2.11
N MET A 23 7.77 -8.33 -2.49
CA MET A 23 6.55 -7.89 -1.81
C MET A 23 6.50 -8.42 -0.38
N LYS A 24 6.07 -7.54 0.53
CA LYS A 24 5.86 -7.88 1.94
C LYS A 24 4.56 -7.26 2.43
N ALA A 25 3.84 -8.01 3.25
CA ALA A 25 2.67 -7.51 3.96
C ALA A 25 3.02 -7.24 5.43
N PHE A 26 2.46 -6.17 5.98
CA PHE A 26 2.64 -5.75 7.36
C PHE A 26 1.30 -5.50 8.03
N ARG A 27 1.19 -5.93 9.29
CA ARG A 27 0.18 -5.42 10.21
C ARG A 27 0.75 -4.24 10.98
N ILE A 28 0.08 -3.10 10.86
CA ILE A 28 0.51 -1.83 11.43
C ILE A 28 -0.37 -1.53 12.65
N PRO A 29 0.24 -1.40 13.85
CA PRO A 29 -0.49 -0.99 15.03
C PRO A 29 -1.11 0.40 14.87
N GLY A 30 -2.30 0.61 15.42
CA GLY A 30 -2.99 1.91 15.34
C GLY A 30 -2.37 3.04 16.17
N ASN A 31 -1.21 2.83 16.78
CA ASN A 31 -0.49 3.81 17.59
C ASN A 31 0.84 4.27 16.97
N CYS A 32 1.10 3.93 15.69
CA CYS A 32 2.28 4.39 14.98
C CYS A 32 1.95 4.97 13.60
N PHE A 33 2.89 5.78 13.10
CA PHE A 33 2.90 6.25 11.72
C PHE A 33 3.93 5.45 10.92
N ILE A 34 3.61 5.19 9.66
CA ILE A 34 4.58 4.72 8.68
C ILE A 34 4.90 5.86 7.71
N LYS A 35 6.12 5.83 7.18
CA LYS A 35 6.54 6.70 6.08
C LYS A 35 6.94 5.81 4.92
N LEU A 36 6.32 6.02 3.77
CA LEU A 36 6.74 5.38 2.53
C LEU A 36 7.83 6.24 1.89
N GLU A 37 8.96 5.63 1.53
CA GLU A 37 9.99 6.34 0.76
C GLU A 37 9.53 6.48 -0.69
N MET A 38 10.09 7.46 -1.40
CA MET A 38 9.74 7.74 -2.80
C MET A 38 9.81 6.49 -3.68
N GLY A 39 8.75 6.24 -4.45
CA GLY A 39 8.63 5.10 -5.37
C GLY A 39 8.30 3.76 -4.72
N THR A 40 8.10 3.70 -3.39
CA THR A 40 7.61 2.48 -2.73
C THR A 40 6.25 2.09 -3.31
N TRP A 41 6.14 0.90 -3.86
CA TRP A 41 4.84 0.34 -4.23
C TRP A 41 4.06 0.02 -2.98
N HIS A 42 2.76 0.33 -2.95
CA HIS A 42 1.91 0.01 -1.82
C HIS A 42 0.48 -0.32 -2.22
N ALA A 43 -0.16 -1.19 -1.44
CA ALA A 43 -1.59 -1.48 -1.49
C ALA A 43 -2.16 -1.47 -0.06
N GLY A 44 -3.19 -0.66 0.15
CA GLY A 44 -3.79 -0.37 1.46
C GLY A 44 -4.07 1.13 1.64
N PRO A 45 -4.59 1.55 2.79
CA PRO A 45 -4.80 0.74 4.00
C PRO A 45 -5.97 -0.25 3.86
N TYR A 46 -5.77 -1.49 4.31
CA TYR A 46 -6.84 -2.49 4.47
C TYR A 46 -7.11 -2.75 5.95
N PHE A 47 -8.36 -3.02 6.32
CA PHE A 47 -8.73 -3.25 7.71
C PHE A 47 -10.05 -4.03 7.80
N GLU A 48 -10.23 -4.80 8.88
CA GLU A 48 -11.46 -5.56 9.16
C GLU A 48 -12.49 -4.76 9.98
N HIS A 49 -12.07 -3.60 10.50
CA HIS A 49 -12.95 -2.71 11.25
C HIS A 49 -14.01 -2.08 10.33
N GLU A 50 -15.17 -1.70 10.87
CA GLU A 50 -16.21 -1.02 10.08
C GLU A 50 -15.70 0.28 9.43
N PHE A 51 -14.84 1.01 10.13
CA PHE A 51 -14.15 2.19 9.62
C PHE A 51 -12.86 2.44 10.41
N VAL A 52 -11.90 3.13 9.81
CA VAL A 52 -10.67 3.60 10.45
C VAL A 52 -10.41 5.04 10.05
N ASP A 53 -10.18 5.91 11.04
CA ASP A 53 -9.68 7.26 10.81
C ASP A 53 -8.16 7.23 10.71
N PHE A 54 -7.61 7.90 9.69
CA PHE A 54 -6.17 8.04 9.52
C PHE A 54 -5.80 9.47 9.18
N TYR A 55 -4.61 9.87 9.61
CA TYR A 55 -3.97 11.08 9.13
C TYR A 55 -3.04 10.69 7.99
N ASN A 56 -3.30 11.23 6.80
CA ASN A 56 -2.40 11.11 5.66
C ASN A 56 -1.73 12.46 5.40
N LEU A 57 -0.43 12.44 5.16
CA LEU A 57 0.34 13.62 4.77
C LEU A 57 1.01 13.32 3.43
N GLU A 58 0.41 13.87 2.37
CA GLU A 58 0.86 13.72 1.00
C GLU A 58 0.85 15.07 0.28
N LEU A 59 1.41 15.11 -0.94
CA LEU A 59 1.30 16.30 -1.78
C LEU A 59 -0.15 16.45 -2.24
N SER A 60 -0.62 17.69 -2.37
CA SER A 60 -2.02 17.97 -2.74
C SER A 60 -2.42 17.42 -4.11
N ASP A 61 -1.44 17.08 -4.95
CA ASP A 61 -1.59 16.61 -6.33
C ASP A 61 -1.13 15.16 -6.54
N THR A 62 -0.81 14.40 -5.47
CA THR A 62 -0.34 13.00 -5.58
C THR A 62 -1.28 12.14 -6.44
N ASN A 63 -2.60 12.24 -6.21
CA ASN A 63 -3.59 11.47 -6.97
C ASN A 63 -3.82 11.95 -8.42
N VAL A 64 -3.24 13.07 -8.84
CA VAL A 64 -3.42 13.64 -10.19
C VAL A 64 -2.20 13.42 -11.07
N VAL A 65 -1.01 13.65 -10.55
CA VAL A 65 0.23 13.68 -11.35
C VAL A 65 1.27 12.65 -10.90
N ASP A 66 1.05 12.00 -9.76
CA ASP A 66 2.04 11.12 -9.10
C ASP A 66 1.38 9.84 -8.61
N HIS A 67 0.60 9.19 -9.49
CA HIS A 67 0.12 7.84 -9.26
C HIS A 67 0.39 6.96 -10.47
N PHE A 68 0.99 5.80 -10.22
CA PHE A 68 1.13 4.71 -11.17
C PHE A 68 0.52 3.46 -10.53
N THR A 69 -0.31 2.75 -11.28
CA THR A 69 -1.04 1.57 -10.76
C THR A 69 -0.82 0.39 -11.70
N HIS A 70 -0.46 -0.75 -11.12
CA HIS A 70 -0.39 -2.03 -11.82
C HIS A 70 -1.51 -2.94 -11.31
N ASP A 71 -2.34 -3.45 -12.20
CA ASP A 71 -3.40 -4.41 -11.87
C ASP A 71 -2.93 -5.84 -12.18
N PHE A 72 -2.69 -6.62 -11.12
CA PHE A 72 -2.28 -8.02 -11.23
C PHE A 72 -3.39 -8.96 -11.69
N LEU A 73 -4.65 -8.62 -11.43
CA LEU A 73 -5.79 -9.41 -11.90
C LEU A 73 -5.91 -9.27 -13.41
N GLU A 74 -5.82 -8.06 -13.94
CA GLU A 74 -5.84 -7.82 -15.38
C GLU A 74 -4.60 -8.40 -16.08
N SER A 75 -3.40 -8.14 -15.58
CA SER A 75 -2.15 -8.50 -16.25
C SER A 75 -1.82 -9.99 -16.18
N SER A 76 -2.16 -10.64 -15.06
CA SER A 76 -1.61 -11.94 -14.70
C SER A 76 -2.63 -12.90 -14.07
N GLN A 77 -3.90 -12.48 -13.90
CA GLN A 77 -4.93 -13.24 -13.18
C GLN A 77 -4.49 -13.65 -11.76
N LEU A 78 -3.76 -12.74 -11.10
CA LEU A 78 -3.25 -12.94 -9.75
C LEU A 78 -3.99 -12.07 -8.74
N GLU A 79 -4.38 -12.68 -7.62
CA GLU A 79 -4.92 -12.02 -6.43
C GLU A 79 -4.13 -12.45 -5.20
N PHE A 80 -4.05 -11.56 -4.21
CA PHE A 80 -3.31 -11.78 -2.97
C PHE A 80 -4.24 -11.63 -1.77
N GLU A 81 -4.08 -12.51 -0.79
CA GLU A 81 -4.77 -12.46 0.50
C GLU A 81 -3.75 -12.30 1.62
N MET A 82 -4.05 -11.43 2.59
CA MET A 82 -3.27 -11.29 3.81
C MET A 82 -3.97 -12.09 4.92
N ILE A 83 -3.28 -13.09 5.46
CA ILE A 83 -3.76 -14.00 6.51
C ILE A 83 -3.12 -13.65 7.86
#